data_AF-A0A9D7PCI3-F1
#
_entry.id   AF-A0A9D7PCI3-F1
#
_cell.length_a   1.000
_cell.length_b   1.000
_cell.length_c   1.000
_cell.angle_alpha   90.00
_cell.angle_beta   90.00
_cell.angle_gamma   90.00
#
_symmetry.space_group_name_H-M   'P 1'
#
loop_
_entity.id
_entity.type
_entity.pdbx_description
1 polymer ?
#
loop_
_entity_poly.entity_id
_entity_poly.type
_entity_poly.pdbx_seq_one_letter_code
_entity_poly.pdbx_strand_id
1 'polypeptide(L)'
;MSENPQNPKEAAMRQWVDQVAAALDIPAGLAQSHTDALLDMVGQVAHGPSRPGAPLTAFLVGLSAGSAEDRDAAIERALGVVSSLVDTSTNV
;
A
#
# COMPACT_ATOMS: atom_id res chain seq x y z
N MET A 1 1.55 -17.78 10.45
CA MET A 1 2.31 -17.79 9.18
C MET A 1 3.77 -17.88 9.55
N SER A 2 4.39 -19.04 9.34
CA SER A 2 5.85 -19.15 9.52
C SER A 2 6.51 -18.25 8.48
N GLU A 3 7.40 -17.37 8.93
CA GLU A 3 8.33 -16.68 8.05
C GLU A 3 9.09 -17.75 7.25
N ASN A 4 8.79 -17.83 5.95
CA ASN A 4 9.49 -18.71 5.04
C ASN A 4 10.65 -17.93 4.44
N PRO A 5 11.91 -18.32 4.68
CA PRO A 5 13.05 -17.59 4.15
C PRO A 5 13.06 -17.71 2.61
N GLN A 6 12.67 -16.60 1.97
CA GLN A 6 12.78 -16.28 0.54
C GLN A 6 11.70 -16.89 -0.38
N ASN A 7 10.52 -16.27 -0.40
CA ASN A 7 9.68 -16.27 -1.60
C ASN A 7 10.40 -15.45 -2.70
N PRO A 8 10.89 -16.07 -3.80
CA PRO A 8 11.66 -15.35 -4.82
C PRO A 8 10.87 -14.22 -5.49
N LYS A 9 9.53 -14.32 -5.53
CA LYS A 9 8.66 -13.27 -6.09
C LYS A 9 8.59 -12.05 -5.18
N GLU A 10 8.52 -12.24 -3.87
CA GLU A 10 8.55 -11.13 -2.90
C GLU A 10 9.88 -10.40 -2.94
N ALA A 11 10.99 -11.15 -3.03
CA ALA A 11 12.32 -10.54 -3.19
C ALA A 11 12.43 -9.73 -4.49
N ALA A 12 11.98 -10.28 -5.62
CA ALA A 12 11.94 -9.57 -6.89
C ALA A 12 11.04 -8.33 -6.85
N MET A 13 9.89 -8.39 -6.17
CA MET A 13 9.00 -7.26 -5.97
C MET A 13 9.66 -6.17 -5.14
N ARG A 14 10.28 -6.50 -4.00
CA ARG A 14 10.99 -5.51 -3.16
C ARG A 14 12.12 -4.84 -3.94
N GLN A 15 12.90 -5.63 -4.67
CA GLN A 15 13.97 -5.11 -5.54
C GLN A 15 13.42 -4.19 -6.65
N TRP A 16 12.26 -4.51 -7.22
CA TRP A 16 11.60 -3.66 -8.20
C TRP A 16 11.13 -2.34 -7.57
N VAL A 17 10.51 -2.39 -6.39
CA VAL A 17 10.08 -1.20 -5.65
C VAL A 17 11.27 -0.30 -5.32
N ASP A 18 12.41 -0.88 -4.89
CA ASP A 18 13.63 -0.12 -4.62
C ASP A 18 14.17 0.59 -5.86
N GLN A 19 14.15 -0.07 -7.02
CA GLN A 19 14.56 0.54 -8.29
C GLN A 19 13.66 1.70 -8.70
N VAL A 20 12.34 1.55 -8.55
CA VAL A 20 11.37 2.61 -8.85
C VAL A 20 11.52 3.77 -7.89
N ALA A 21 11.70 3.50 -6.58
CA ALA A 21 11.93 4.53 -5.58
C ALA A 21 13.20 5.33 -5.89
N ALA A 22 14.30 4.65 -6.23
CA ALA A 22 15.55 5.30 -6.63
C ALA A 22 15.38 6.14 -7.90
N ALA A 23 14.65 5.65 -8.91
CA ALA A 23 14.40 6.40 -10.15
C ALA A 23 13.52 7.65 -9.97
N LEU A 24 12.77 7.72 -8.86
CA LEU A 24 11.87 8.83 -8.51
C LEU A 24 12.43 9.70 -7.37
N ASP A 25 13.69 9.49 -6.95
CA ASP A 25 14.31 10.18 -5.82
C ASP A 25 13.53 10.05 -4.50
N ILE A 26 12.88 8.89 -4.29
CA ILE A 26 12.15 8.55 -3.06
C ILE A 26 13.05 7.76 -2.12
N PRO A 27 13.16 8.13 -0.82
CA PRO A 27 13.92 7.36 0.16
C PRO A 27 13.40 5.91 0.26
N ALA A 28 14.28 4.93 0.07
CA ALA A 28 13.91 3.51 0.10
C ALA A 28 13.22 3.10 1.42
N GLY A 29 13.62 3.72 2.55
CA GLY A 29 13.00 3.47 3.85
C GLY A 29 11.50 3.76 3.90
N LEU A 30 11.03 4.75 3.14
CA LEU A 30 9.62 5.16 3.10
C LEU A 30 8.75 4.16 2.31
N ALA A 31 9.28 3.60 1.22
CA ALA A 31 8.56 2.60 0.44
C ALA A 31 8.47 1.27 1.21
N GLN A 32 9.56 0.86 1.86
CA GLN A 32 9.63 -0.41 2.56
C GLN A 32 8.81 -0.43 3.86
N SER A 33 8.75 0.68 4.61
CA SER A 33 8.01 0.75 5.88
C SER A 33 6.51 0.50 5.74
N HIS A 34 5.94 0.81 4.57
CA HIS A 34 4.51 0.70 4.31
C HIS A 34 4.13 -0.38 3.29
N THR A 35 5.12 -1.12 2.74
CA THR A 35 4.89 -2.08 1.65
C THR A 35 3.81 -3.10 2.00
N ASP A 36 3.94 -3.78 3.14
CA ASP A 36 3.03 -4.88 3.49
C ASP A 36 1.60 -4.36 3.75
N ALA A 37 1.47 -3.25 4.47
CA ALA A 37 0.16 -2.62 4.75
C ALA A 37 -0.53 -2.09 3.47
N LEU A 38 0.23 -1.53 2.53
CA LEU A 38 -0.29 -1.09 1.23
C LEU A 38 -0.74 -2.26 0.36
N LEU A 39 0.00 -3.37 0.35
CA LEU A 39 -0.37 -4.58 -0.39
C LEU A 39 -1.60 -5.25 0.20
N ASP A 40 -1.71 -5.30 1.52
CA ASP A 40 -2.90 -5.79 2.21
C ASP A 40 -4.12 -4.94 1.86
N MET A 41 -4.00 -3.61 1.89
CA MET A 41 -5.07 -2.69 1.47
C MET A 41 -5.47 -2.89 0.01
N VAL A 42 -4.51 -3.00 -0.90
CA VAL A 42 -4.77 -3.30 -2.33
C VAL A 42 -5.53 -4.62 -2.46
N GLY A 43 -5.14 -5.64 -1.69
CA GLY A 43 -5.83 -6.92 -1.60
C GLY A 43 -7.27 -6.76 -1.12
N GLN A 44 -7.51 -6.03 -0.03
CA GLN A 44 -8.84 -5.78 0.51
C GLN A 44 -9.75 -5.08 -0.50
N VAL A 45 -9.28 -4.03 -1.16
CA VAL A 45 -10.08 -3.30 -2.16
C VAL A 45 -10.35 -4.19 -3.39
N ALA A 46 -9.37 -4.97 -3.82
CA ALA A 46 -9.50 -5.83 -4.99
C ALA A 46 -10.47 -7.00 -4.77
N HIS A 47 -10.48 -7.60 -3.57
CA HIS A 47 -11.44 -8.64 -3.20
C HIS A 47 -12.79 -8.07 -2.75
N GLY A 48 -12.79 -6.83 -2.27
CA GLY A 48 -13.96 -6.05 -1.90
C GLY A 48 -14.51 -5.22 -3.06
N PRO A 49 -14.88 -3.95 -2.85
CA PRO A 49 -15.84 -3.21 -3.67
C PRO A 49 -15.56 -3.21 -5.19
N SER A 50 -14.29 -3.25 -5.62
CA SER A 50 -13.94 -3.36 -7.04
C SER A 50 -12.45 -3.63 -7.28
N ARG A 51 -12.13 -4.62 -8.13
CA ARG A 51 -10.75 -4.88 -8.62
C ARG A 51 -10.10 -3.66 -9.28
N PRO A 52 -10.74 -2.95 -10.23
CA PRO A 52 -10.25 -1.66 -10.73
C PRO A 52 -10.04 -0.58 -9.67
N GLY A 53 -10.73 -0.65 -8.54
CA GLY A 53 -10.61 0.33 -7.45
C GLY A 53 -9.27 0.26 -6.74
N ALA A 54 -8.64 -0.92 -6.67
CA ALA A 54 -7.41 -1.11 -5.90
C ALA A 54 -6.23 -0.19 -6.32
N PRO A 55 -5.85 -0.09 -7.62
CA PRO A 55 -4.80 0.84 -8.04
C PRO A 55 -5.21 2.32 -7.86
N LEU A 56 -6.50 2.66 -7.99
CA LEU A 56 -6.99 4.02 -7.78
C LEU A 56 -6.90 4.42 -6.30
N THR A 57 -7.21 3.50 -5.38
CA THR A 57 -7.07 3.73 -3.95
C THR A 57 -5.60 3.90 -3.55
N ALA A 58 -4.69 3.06 -4.06
CA ALA A 58 -3.25 3.21 -3.82
C ALA A 58 -2.73 4.58 -4.30
N PHE A 59 -3.20 5.06 -5.44
CA PHE A 59 -2.91 6.39 -5.94
C PHE A 59 -3.39 7.50 -4.99
N LEU A 60 -4.62 7.40 -4.47
CA LEU A 60 -5.17 8.38 -3.52
C LEU A 60 -4.42 8.40 -2.19
N VAL A 61 -4.00 7.23 -1.67
CA VAL A 61 -3.13 7.14 -0.49
C VAL A 61 -1.82 7.88 -0.74
N GLY A 62 -1.19 7.64 -1.90
CA GLY A 62 0.03 8.33 -2.32
C GLY A 62 -0.13 9.85 -2.43
N LEU A 63 -1.24 10.33 -3.02
CA LEU A 63 -1.54 11.76 -3.10
C LEU A 63 -1.73 12.40 -1.71
N SER A 64 -2.47 11.73 -0.83
CA SER A 64 -2.68 12.19 0.55
C SER A 64 -1.35 12.33 1.28
N ALA A 65 -0.52 11.28 1.26
CA ALA A 65 0.78 11.25 1.91
C ALA A 65 1.75 12.29 1.33
N GLY A 66 1.76 12.47 0.01
CA GLY A 66 2.61 13.45 -0.67
C GLY A 66 2.30 14.91 -0.31
N SER A 67 1.08 15.18 0.17
CA SER A 67 0.65 16.53 0.59
C SER A 67 0.82 16.81 2.10
N ALA A 68 1.19 15.80 2.89
CA ALA A 68 1.25 15.91 4.34
C ALA A 68 2.65 16.28 4.87
N GLU A 69 2.67 17.03 5.99
CA GLU A 69 3.92 17.28 6.73
C GLU A 69 4.46 15.99 7.36
N ASP A 70 3.57 15.17 7.88
CA ASP A 70 3.86 13.82 8.39
C ASP A 70 3.28 12.77 7.43
N ARG A 71 4.17 12.18 6.64
CA ARG A 71 3.84 11.18 5.61
C ARG A 71 3.37 9.87 6.22
N ASP A 72 4.02 9.42 7.29
CA ASP A 72 3.71 8.13 7.92
C ASP A 72 2.32 8.19 8.55
N ALA A 73 2.05 9.24 9.33
CA ALA A 73 0.73 9.43 9.92
C ALA A 73 -0.37 9.62 8.87
N ALA A 74 -0.05 10.21 7.71
CA ALA A 74 -1.00 10.35 6.60
C ALA A 74 -1.31 9.01 5.93
N ILE A 75 -0.32 8.14 5.75
CA ILE A 75 -0.51 6.79 5.22
C ILE A 75 -1.36 5.96 6.19
N GLU A 76 -1.01 5.95 7.47
CA GLU A 76 -1.76 5.23 8.51
C GLU A 76 -3.23 5.66 8.58
N ARG A 77 -3.49 6.97 8.57
CA ARG A 77 -4.85 7.51 8.51
C ARG A 77 -5.59 7.06 7.25
N ALA A 78 -4.94 7.13 6.09
CA ALA A 78 -5.54 6.76 4.82
C ALA A 78 -5.89 5.26 4.79
N LEU A 79 -5.01 4.40 5.31
CA LEU A 79 -5.26 2.96 5.46
C LEU A 79 -6.49 2.70 6.35
N GLY A 80 -6.60 3.39 7.49
CA GLY A 80 -7.76 3.28 8.39
C GLY A 80 -9.08 3.70 7.71
N VAL A 81 -9.05 4.82 6.95
CA VAL A 81 -10.21 5.27 6.18
C VAL A 81 -10.63 4.22 5.15
N VAL A 82 -9.69 3.72 4.35
CA VAL A 82 -9.98 2.70 3.32
C VAL A 82 -10.57 1.44 3.95
N SER A 83 -9.99 0.93 5.04
CA SER A 83 -10.49 -0.26 5.75
C SER A 83 -11.97 -0.10 6.13
N SER A 84 -12.33 1.03 6.75
CA SER A 84 -13.72 1.29 7.15
C SER A 84 -14.71 1.34 5.98
N LEU A 85 -14.27 1.81 4.81
CA LEU A 85 -15.10 1.86 3.61
C LEU A 85 -15.28 0.49 2.96
N VAL A 86 -14.24 -0.36 3.00
CA VAL A 86 -14.32 -1.75 2.53
C VAL A 86 -15.30 -2.54 3.40
N ASP A 87 -15.19 -2.43 4.74
CA ASP A 87 -16.08 -3.11 5.68
C ASP A 87 -17.56 -2.71 5.49
N THR A 88 -17.82 -1.43 5.22
CA THR A 88 -19.17 -0.94 4.93
C THR A 88 -19.72 -1.50 3.62
N SER A 89 -18.86 -1.69 2.61
CA SER A 89 -19.26 -2.18 1.28
C SER A 89 -19.55 -3.69 1.25
N THR A 90 -19.03 -4.47 2.20
CA THR A 90 -19.26 -5.92 2.30
C THR A 90 -20.50 -6.28 3.15
N ASN A 91 -21.03 -5.34 3.92
CA ASN A 91 -22.21 -5.53 4.78
C ASN A 91 -23.56 -5.18 4.11
N VAL A 92 -23.57 -4.98 2.79
CA VAL A 92 -24.75 -4.69 1.95
C VAL A 92 -24.97 -5.84 0.98
#